data_AF-X1UC98-F1
#
_entry.id   AF-X1UC98-F1
#
_cell.length_a   1.000
_cell.length_b   1.000
_cell.length_c   1.000
_cell.angle_alpha   90.00
_cell.angle_beta   90.00
_cell.angle_gamma   90.00
#
_symmetry.space_group_name_H-M   'P 1'
#
loop_
_entity.id
_entity.type
_entity.pdbx_description
1 polymer ?
#
loop_
_entity_poly.entity_id
_entity_poly.type
_entity_poly.pdbx_seq_one_letter_code
_entity_poly.pdbx_strand_id
1 'polypeptide(L)'
;MALCGFNEKMLKALSAFSEGLVEHGLMFRSEKNGETIDQAIKREISDLTRLLADTHRIDDSAKRILTEGIVKYAMGFYLIMRKNDIDDYKEVIGRIGEYFHFMDDKYYSELQGKPDDMQELTELL
;
A
#
# COMPACT_ATOMS: atom_id res chain seq x y z
N MET A 1 -13.49 0.02 10.82
CA MET A 1 -12.83 0.78 9.76
C MET A 1 -11.40 0.27 9.65
N ALA A 2 -10.81 0.22 8.45
CA ALA A 2 -9.52 -0.45 8.20
C ALA A 2 -8.28 0.47 8.31
N LEU A 3 -8.49 1.77 8.56
CA LEU A 3 -7.43 2.75 8.88
C LEU A 3 -7.25 2.93 10.39
N CYS A 4 -8.00 2.19 11.20
CA CYS A 4 -7.94 2.23 12.64
C CYS A 4 -7.83 0.79 13.19
N GLY A 5 -6.83 0.54 14.03
CA GLY A 5 -6.48 -0.73 14.66
C GLY A 5 -5.02 -1.15 14.40
N PHE A 6 -4.17 -0.27 13.85
CA PHE A 6 -2.78 -0.57 13.49
C PHE A 6 -1.89 -0.67 14.72
N ASN A 7 -2.02 -1.79 15.43
CA ASN A 7 -1.05 -2.14 16.47
C ASN A 7 0.32 -2.46 15.88
N GLU A 8 1.32 -2.59 16.76
CA GLU A 8 2.71 -2.89 16.39
C GLU A 8 2.85 -4.11 15.47
N LYS A 9 2.03 -5.15 15.66
CA LYS A 9 2.08 -6.36 14.83
C LYS A 9 1.59 -6.09 13.41
N MET A 10 0.55 -5.27 13.25
CA MET A 10 0.03 -4.89 11.94
C MET A 10 1.02 -3.99 11.19
N LEU A 11 1.64 -3.02 11.89
CA LEU A 11 2.68 -2.18 11.32
C LEU A 11 3.88 -3.02 10.85
N LYS A 12 4.36 -3.97 11.68
CA LYS A 12 5.42 -4.91 11.28
C LYS A 12 5.05 -5.74 10.06
N ALA A 13 3.82 -6.23 9.99
CA ALA A 13 3.35 -7.00 8.83
C ALA A 13 3.28 -6.13 7.56
N LEU A 14 2.87 -4.86 7.69
CA LEU A 14 2.83 -3.90 6.59
C LEU A 14 4.24 -3.57 6.08
N SER A 15 5.19 -3.34 6.99
CA SER A 15 6.60 -3.13 6.64
C SER A 15 7.15 -4.35 5.89
N ALA A 16 6.98 -5.55 6.44
CA ALA A 16 7.47 -6.78 5.80
C ALA A 16 6.83 -7.02 4.42
N PHE A 17 5.54 -6.74 4.28
CA PHE A 17 4.86 -6.82 2.99
C PHE A 17 5.47 -5.83 1.97
N SER A 18 5.70 -4.59 2.40
CA SER A 18 6.25 -3.52 1.56
C SER A 18 7.72 -3.78 1.18
N GLU A 19 8.52 -4.34 2.08
CA GLU A 19 9.88 -4.79 1.79
C GLU A 19 9.87 -5.89 0.71
N GLY A 20 8.96 -6.87 0.84
CA GLY A 20 8.78 -7.90 -0.18
C GLY A 20 8.40 -7.36 -1.55
N LEU A 21 7.58 -6.31 -1.63
CA LEU A 21 7.24 -5.64 -2.89
C LEU A 21 8.45 -5.00 -3.57
N VAL A 22 9.45 -4.55 -2.81
CA VAL A 22 10.70 -3.98 -3.35
C VAL A 22 11.69 -5.08 -3.68
N GLU A 23 12.08 -5.86 -2.69
CA GLU A 23 13.20 -6.80 -2.79
C GLU A 23 12.89 -7.92 -3.77
N HIS A 24 11.68 -8.50 -3.67
CA HIS A 24 11.25 -9.56 -4.57
C HIS A 24 10.51 -9.02 -5.79
N GLY A 25 9.64 -8.04 -5.60
CA GLY A 25 8.80 -7.51 -6.67
C GLY A 25 9.55 -6.65 -7.68
N LEU A 26 10.47 -5.79 -7.24
CA LEU A 26 11.22 -4.86 -8.11
C LEU A 26 12.65 -5.34 -8.34
N MET A 27 13.47 -5.44 -7.31
CA MET A 27 14.91 -5.70 -7.45
C MET A 27 15.16 -7.05 -8.13
N PHE A 28 14.67 -8.14 -7.54
CA PHE A 28 14.85 -9.49 -8.10
C PHE A 28 14.26 -9.65 -9.52
N ARG A 29 13.05 -9.14 -9.77
CA ARG A 29 12.43 -9.25 -11.10
C ARG A 29 13.08 -8.35 -12.13
N SER A 30 13.55 -7.16 -11.77
CA SER A 30 14.25 -6.25 -12.68
C SER A 30 15.55 -6.87 -13.18
N GLU A 31 16.34 -7.45 -12.27
CA GLU A 31 17.57 -8.20 -12.60
C GLU A 31 17.27 -9.36 -13.55
N LYS A 32 16.26 -10.18 -13.22
CA LYS A 32 15.87 -11.32 -14.04
C LYS A 32 15.46 -10.94 -15.47
N ASN A 33 14.88 -9.76 -15.66
CA ASN A 33 14.36 -9.30 -16.96
C ASN A 33 15.29 -8.33 -17.69
N GLY A 34 16.43 -7.94 -17.09
CA GLY A 34 17.32 -6.93 -17.66
C GLY A 34 16.68 -5.55 -17.75
N GLU A 35 15.78 -5.22 -16.82
CA GLU A 35 15.06 -3.95 -16.76
C GLU A 35 15.69 -3.01 -15.73
N THR A 36 15.57 -1.70 -15.94
CA THR A 36 15.82 -0.73 -14.86
C THR A 36 14.67 -0.76 -13.85
N ILE A 37 14.91 -0.22 -12.67
CA ILE A 37 13.90 -0.14 -11.61
C ILE A 37 12.68 0.70 -12.05
N ASP A 38 12.85 1.83 -12.74
CA ASP A 38 11.72 2.62 -13.27
C ASP A 38 10.92 1.85 -14.32
N GLN A 39 11.58 1.06 -15.18
CA GLN A 39 10.89 0.17 -16.13
C GLN A 39 10.08 -0.91 -15.40
N ALA A 40 10.67 -1.52 -14.37
CA ALA A 40 10.00 -2.53 -13.56
C ALA A 40 8.76 -1.94 -12.87
N ILE A 41 8.85 -0.76 -12.26
CA ILE A 41 7.70 -0.09 -11.65
C ILE A 41 6.59 0.17 -12.67
N LYS A 42 6.93 0.71 -13.85
CA LYS A 42 5.94 0.97 -14.92
C LYS A 42 5.23 -0.31 -15.34
N ARG A 43 5.97 -1.41 -15.48
CA ARG A 43 5.41 -2.72 -15.79
C ARG A 43 4.51 -3.22 -14.67
N GLU A 44 4.96 -3.19 -13.40
CA GLU A 44 4.14 -3.64 -12.27
C GLU A 44 2.83 -2.85 -12.19
N ILE A 45 2.88 -1.52 -12.32
CA ILE A 45 1.66 -0.69 -12.32
C ILE A 45 0.74 -1.08 -13.49
N SER A 46 1.29 -1.32 -14.68
CA SER A 46 0.51 -1.77 -15.84
C SER A 46 -0.14 -3.14 -15.60
N ASP A 47 0.60 -4.10 -15.05
CA ASP A 47 0.12 -5.46 -14.76
C ASP A 47 -0.97 -5.45 -13.69
N LEU A 48 -0.75 -4.69 -12.62
CA LEU A 48 -1.72 -4.48 -11.54
C LEU A 48 -3.00 -3.79 -12.05
N THR A 49 -2.88 -2.82 -12.95
CA THR A 49 -4.03 -2.15 -13.58
C THR A 49 -4.85 -3.12 -14.42
N ARG A 50 -4.20 -3.97 -15.22
CA ARG A 50 -4.89 -5.02 -16.00
C ARG A 50 -5.58 -6.03 -15.10
N LEU A 51 -4.90 -6.49 -14.04
CA LEU A 51 -5.50 -7.41 -13.06
C LEU A 51 -6.73 -6.79 -12.39
N LEU A 52 -6.65 -5.51 -12.01
CA LEU A 52 -7.76 -4.81 -11.35
C LEU A 52 -9.01 -4.74 -12.24
N ALA A 53 -8.86 -4.59 -13.56
CA ALA A 53 -9.99 -4.60 -14.49
C ALA A 53 -10.70 -5.97 -14.54
N ASP A 54 -9.98 -7.05 -14.26
CA ASP A 54 -10.46 -8.42 -14.32
C ASP A 54 -10.93 -8.98 -12.96
N THR A 55 -10.83 -8.23 -11.85
CA THR A 55 -11.24 -8.73 -10.51
C THR A 55 -12.73 -9.05 -10.42
N HIS A 56 -13.56 -8.46 -11.29
CA HIS A 56 -14.99 -8.78 -11.40
C HIS A 56 -15.26 -10.26 -11.73
N ARG A 57 -14.26 -10.98 -12.28
CA ARG A 57 -14.32 -12.42 -12.59
C ARG A 57 -14.07 -13.31 -11.37
N ILE A 58 -13.73 -12.75 -10.22
CA ILE A 58 -13.60 -13.47 -8.96
C ILE A 58 -15.01 -13.60 -8.34
N ASP A 59 -15.55 -14.82 -8.35
CA ASP A 59 -16.91 -15.12 -7.88
C ASP A 59 -17.09 -14.83 -6.37
N ASP A 60 -16.06 -15.17 -5.58
CA ASP A 60 -16.05 -14.95 -4.15
C ASP A 60 -15.81 -13.47 -3.84
N SER A 61 -16.87 -12.81 -3.36
CA SER A 61 -16.83 -11.37 -3.06
C SER A 61 -15.77 -10.97 -2.02
N ALA A 62 -15.51 -11.81 -1.02
CA ALA A 62 -14.51 -11.50 0.01
C ALA A 62 -13.10 -11.60 -0.56
N LYS A 63 -12.83 -12.66 -1.35
CA LYS A 63 -11.55 -12.79 -2.07
C LYS A 63 -11.34 -11.64 -3.03
N ARG A 64 -12.39 -11.24 -3.77
CA ARG A 64 -12.34 -10.11 -4.69
C ARG A 64 -11.94 -8.82 -3.98
N ILE A 65 -12.60 -8.48 -2.88
CA ILE A 65 -12.31 -7.27 -2.09
C ILE A 65 -10.86 -7.28 -1.56
N LEU A 66 -10.40 -8.42 -1.02
CA LEU A 66 -9.03 -8.56 -0.53
C LEU A 66 -8.01 -8.38 -1.66
N THR A 67 -8.24 -9.02 -2.81
CA THR A 67 -7.37 -8.88 -3.99
C THR A 67 -7.31 -7.43 -4.47
N GLU A 68 -8.46 -6.76 -4.61
CA GLU A 68 -8.52 -5.35 -5.01
C GLU A 68 -7.78 -4.44 -4.03
N GLY A 69 -7.94 -4.67 -2.73
CA GLY A 69 -7.25 -3.91 -1.68
C GLY A 69 -5.73 -4.03 -1.77
N ILE A 70 -5.21 -5.27 -1.88
CA ILE A 70 -3.77 -5.53 -2.02
C ILE A 70 -3.22 -4.90 -3.31
N VAL A 71 -3.93 -5.06 -4.43
CA VAL A 71 -3.53 -4.49 -5.73
C VAL A 71 -3.45 -2.96 -5.65
N LYS A 72 -4.48 -2.31 -5.10
CA LYS A 72 -4.50 -0.85 -4.95
C LYS A 72 -3.40 -0.35 -4.01
N TYR A 73 -3.15 -1.06 -2.91
CA TYR A 73 -2.04 -0.74 -2.00
C TYR A 73 -0.70 -0.82 -2.73
N ALA A 74 -0.42 -1.93 -3.44
CA ALA A 74 0.83 -2.12 -4.16
C ALA A 74 1.04 -1.06 -5.25
N MET A 75 -0.03 -0.69 -5.97
CA MET A 75 0.01 0.42 -6.93
C MET A 75 0.38 1.75 -6.25
N GLY A 76 -0.28 2.10 -5.14
CA GLY A 76 0.03 3.31 -4.37
C GLY A 76 1.47 3.31 -3.87
N PHE A 77 1.94 2.18 -3.33
CA PHE A 77 3.30 1.97 -2.87
C PHE A 77 4.32 2.22 -4.00
N TYR A 78 4.13 1.61 -5.17
CA TYR A 78 5.05 1.79 -6.30
C TYR A 78 5.05 3.23 -6.85
N LEU A 79 3.92 3.95 -6.78
CA LEU A 79 3.89 5.37 -7.11
C LEU A 79 4.71 6.21 -6.14
N ILE A 80 4.69 5.89 -4.84
CA ILE A 80 5.52 6.57 -3.84
C ILE A 80 6.99 6.22 -4.06
N MET A 81 7.33 4.94 -4.25
CA MET A 81 8.70 4.49 -4.55
C MET A 81 9.30 5.22 -5.74
N ARG A 82 8.55 5.30 -6.85
CA ARG A 82 9.00 5.99 -8.07
C ARG A 82 9.27 7.48 -7.87
N LYS A 83 8.58 8.13 -6.93
CA LYS A 83 8.82 9.55 -6.59
C LYS A 83 10.06 9.77 -5.71
N ASN A 84 10.57 8.72 -5.07
CA ASN A 84 11.66 8.77 -4.10
C ASN A 84 12.88 7.93 -4.55
N ASP A 85 13.00 7.59 -5.84
CA ASP A 85 14.13 6.90 -6.47
C ASP A 85 14.60 5.56 -5.83
N ILE A 86 13.81 4.94 -4.94
CA ILE A 86 13.99 3.60 -4.32
C ILE A 86 15.23 3.40 -3.45
N ASP A 87 16.29 4.18 -3.62
CA ASP A 87 17.54 4.02 -2.85
C ASP A 87 17.29 4.08 -1.33
N ASP A 88 16.28 4.84 -0.89
CA ASP A 88 15.84 4.96 0.51
C ASP A 88 14.51 4.23 0.80
N TYR A 89 14.20 3.13 0.11
CA TYR A 89 12.89 2.45 0.24
C TYR A 89 12.52 2.09 1.69
N LYS A 90 13.51 1.76 2.53
CA LYS A 90 13.29 1.46 3.95
C LYS A 90 12.79 2.67 4.73
N GLU A 91 13.33 3.86 4.45
CA GLU A 91 12.87 5.10 5.06
C GLU A 91 11.43 5.40 4.61
N VAL A 92 11.14 5.22 3.32
CA VAL A 92 9.80 5.42 2.80
C VAL A 92 8.80 4.44 3.42
N ILE A 93 9.17 3.17 3.60
CA ILE A 93 8.33 2.19 4.32
C ILE A 93 8.09 2.63 5.77
N GLY A 94 9.11 3.15 6.44
CA GLY A 94 8.99 3.73 7.78
C GLY A 94 7.94 4.85 7.83
N ARG A 95 8.04 5.82 6.91
CA ARG A 95 7.08 6.93 6.79
C ARG A 95 5.65 6.46 6.49
N ILE A 96 5.48 5.39 5.72
CA ILE A 96 4.16 4.78 5.48
C ILE A 96 3.60 4.19 6.79
N GLY A 97 4.44 3.50 7.57
CA GLY A 97 4.05 2.98 8.88
C GLY A 97 3.65 4.10 9.86
N GLU A 98 4.44 5.17 9.92
CA GLU A 98 4.15 6.36 10.72
C GLU A 98 2.83 7.01 10.32
N TYR A 99 2.55 7.10 9.01
CA TYR A 99 1.27 7.60 8.51
C TYR A 99 0.09 6.78 9.02
N PHE A 100 0.13 5.44 8.93
CA PHE A 100 -0.97 4.61 9.44
C PHE A 100 -1.11 4.68 10.95
N HIS A 101 -0.01 4.78 11.68
CA HIS A 101 -0.04 4.96 13.14
C HIS A 101 -0.66 6.30 13.52
N PHE A 102 -0.29 7.38 12.84
CA PHE A 102 -0.88 8.71 13.05
C PHE A 102 -2.40 8.71 12.80
N MET A 103 -2.85 8.06 11.71
CA MET A 103 -4.27 7.95 11.38
C MET A 103 -5.04 7.16 12.45
N ASP A 104 -4.43 6.10 12.98
CA ASP A 104 -4.99 5.29 14.07
C ASP A 104 -5.19 6.13 15.34
N ASP A 105 -4.12 6.80 15.77
CA ASP A 105 -4.12 7.64 16.96
C ASP A 105 -5.15 8.75 16.84
N LYS A 106 -5.17 9.48 15.71
CA LYS A 106 -6.12 10.57 15.48
C LYS A 106 -7.56 10.11 15.50
N TYR A 107 -7.86 9.00 14.83
CA TYR A 107 -9.23 8.53 14.80
C TYR A 107 -9.73 8.14 16.20
N TYR A 108 -8.98 7.31 16.93
CA TYR A 108 -9.44 6.80 18.22
C TYR A 108 -9.40 7.83 19.35
N SER A 109 -8.50 8.81 19.30
CA SER A 109 -8.39 9.83 20.36
C SER A 109 -9.32 11.02 20.17
N GLU A 110 -9.57 11.42 18.91
CA GLU A 110 -10.20 12.72 18.62
C GLU A 110 -11.50 12.62 17.81
N LEU A 111 -11.68 11.58 17.00
CA LEU A 111 -12.76 11.55 15.99
C LEU A 111 -13.85 10.52 16.29
N GLN A 112 -13.48 9.35 16.82
CA GLN A 112 -14.39 8.20 16.95
C GLN A 112 -15.71 8.57 17.63
N GLY A 113 -16.82 8.33 16.92
CA GLY A 113 -18.17 8.53 17.46
C GLY A 113 -18.72 9.94 17.27
N LYS A 114 -17.98 10.85 16.64
CA LYS A 114 -18.53 12.11 16.12
C LYS A 114 -19.38 11.85 14.87
N PRO A 115 -20.42 12.66 14.60
CA PRO A 115 -21.26 12.51 13.40
C PRO A 115 -20.50 12.58 12.07
N ASP A 116 -19.42 13.35 12.01
CA ASP A 116 -18.65 13.63 10.80
C ASP A 116 -17.21 13.07 10.86
N ASP A 117 -16.99 12.05 11.70
CA ASP A 117 -15.67 11.49 11.98
C ASP A 117 -14.89 11.04 10.74
N MET A 118 -15.59 10.47 9.74
CA MET A 118 -14.97 10.03 8.49
C MET A 118 -14.60 11.20 7.60
N GLN A 119 -15.40 12.28 7.60
CA GLN A 119 -15.11 13.46 6.80
C GLN A 119 -13.90 14.19 7.40
N GLU A 120 -13.90 14.44 8.71
CA GLU A 120 -12.77 15.04 9.42
C GLU A 120 -11.48 14.21 9.21
N LEU A 121 -11.58 12.87 9.22
CA LEU A 121 -10.43 12.00 8.97
C LEU A 121 -9.87 12.15 7.54
N THR A 122 -10.72 12.35 6.53
CA THR A 122 -10.26 12.55 5.14
C THR A 122 -9.60 13.90 4.90
N GLU A 123 -9.90 14.92 5.70
CA GLU A 123 -9.26 16.24 5.61
C GLU A 123 -7.80 16.24 6.13
N LEU A 124 -7.40 15.18 6.83
CA LEU A 124 -6.03 14.96 7.29
C LEU A 124 -5.13 14.27 6.25
N LEU A 125 -5.67 13.92 5.07
CA LEU A 125 -5.01 13.17 3.99
C LEU A 125 -4.53 14.07 2.84
#